data_AF-B7G3M4-F1
#
_entry.id   AF-B7G3M4-F1
#
_cell.length_a   1.000
_cell.length_b   1.000
_cell.length_c   1.000
_cell.angle_alpha   90.00
_cell.angle_beta   90.00
_cell.angle_gamma   90.00
#
_symmetry.space_group_name_H-M   'P 1'
#
loop_
_entity.id
_entity.type
_entity.pdbx_description
1 polymer ?
#
loop_
_entity_poly.entity_id
_entity_poly.type
_entity_poly.pdbx_seq_one_letter_code
_entity_poly.pdbx_strand_id
1 'polypeptide(L)'
;MNGHNDKLFQASVALNNMGIVLMERGLYDKAVSTLKEAVEVLKIVFINDREPDGCRSIPLLLHNAFLRMAMPAMVLGQEPYRASVELIAHDEQDFESIQRILLTNSNRSFFPLRMESIERNAILSKQTWGASIVIYNMAVAKVLIARSSKNPRKIESFNRCALRLFVMSRKIVHEYSEQCEQERDYARLQQLHLVSCLSMKQELDLLFRLGQLSKAQETYDSLLHVIAAMEDMGNLLYGGKCSAAAA
;
A
#
# COMPACT_ATOMS: atom_id res chain seq x y z
N MET A 1 1.18 -8.92 28.62
CA MET A 1 1.80 -9.89 27.68
C MET A 1 3.10 -10.36 28.32
N ASN A 2 3.43 -11.65 28.26
CA ASN A 2 4.68 -12.19 28.81
C ASN A 2 5.86 -11.63 28.00
N GLY A 3 6.97 -11.23 28.65
CA GLY A 3 8.12 -10.60 27.99
C GLY A 3 8.81 -11.44 26.89
N HIS A 4 8.43 -12.72 26.75
CA HIS A 4 8.81 -13.57 25.63
C HIS A 4 8.06 -13.21 24.32
N ASN A 5 6.75 -12.94 24.40
CA ASN A 5 5.95 -12.57 23.23
C ASN A 5 6.31 -11.18 22.71
N ASP A 6 6.75 -10.28 23.60
CA ASP A 6 7.23 -8.95 23.20
C ASP A 6 8.51 -9.04 22.35
N LYS A 7 9.44 -9.94 22.69
CA LYS A 7 10.65 -10.18 21.90
C LYS A 7 10.34 -10.82 20.55
N LEU A 8 9.39 -11.76 20.50
CA LEU A 8 8.93 -12.37 19.26
C LEU A 8 8.27 -11.34 18.34
N PHE A 9 7.43 -10.46 18.90
CA PHE A 9 6.81 -9.38 18.16
C PHE A 9 7.84 -8.38 17.61
N GLN A 10 8.83 -8.00 18.41
CA GLN A 10 9.93 -7.15 17.93
C GLN A 10 10.72 -7.80 16.79
N ALA A 11 10.97 -9.12 16.88
CA ALA A 11 11.67 -9.85 15.82
C ALA A 11 10.87 -9.94 14.52
N SER A 12 9.54 -10.12 14.59
CA SER A 12 8.71 -10.15 13.39
C SER A 12 8.66 -8.78 12.70
N VAL A 13 8.61 -7.69 13.48
CA VAL A 13 8.71 -6.32 12.95
C VAL A 13 10.05 -6.10 12.27
N ALA A 14 11.15 -6.54 12.89
CA ALA A 14 12.48 -6.43 12.28
C ALA A 14 12.60 -7.22 10.97
N LEU A 15 12.11 -8.47 10.92
CA LEU A 15 12.08 -9.28 9.70
C LEU A 15 11.21 -8.62 8.61
N ASN A 16 10.08 -8.05 8.97
CA ASN A 16 9.22 -7.33 8.03
C ASN A 16 9.97 -6.14 7.40
N ASN A 17 10.60 -5.31 8.24
CA ASN A 17 11.38 -4.16 7.79
C ASN A 17 12.55 -4.57 6.87
N MET A 18 13.26 -5.66 7.21
CA MET A 18 14.31 -6.20 6.35
C MET A 18 13.76 -6.72 5.01
N GLY A 19 12.58 -7.34 5.02
CA GLY A 19 11.85 -7.74 3.83
C GLY A 19 11.55 -6.56 2.91
N ILE A 20 11.08 -5.44 3.48
CA ILE A 20 10.81 -4.19 2.76
C ILE A 20 12.10 -3.63 2.13
N VAL A 21 13.19 -3.53 2.90
CA VAL A 21 14.48 -3.04 2.37
C VAL A 21 14.99 -3.93 1.23
N LEU A 22 14.78 -5.24 1.30
CA LEU A 22 15.13 -6.15 0.21
C LEU A 22 14.26 -5.94 -1.03
N MET A 23 12.98 -5.56 -0.88
CA MET A 23 12.12 -5.18 -2.00
C MET A 23 12.61 -3.89 -2.66
N GLU A 24 12.96 -2.88 -1.87
CA GLU A 24 13.50 -1.60 -2.37
C GLU A 24 14.81 -1.78 -3.14
N ARG A 25 15.60 -2.79 -2.77
CA ARG A 25 16.84 -3.18 -3.47
C ARG A 25 16.61 -4.10 -4.67
N GLY A 26 15.37 -4.42 -5.02
CA GLY A 26 15.03 -5.32 -6.13
C GLY A 26 15.35 -6.79 -5.89
N LEU A 27 15.69 -7.18 -4.66
CA LEU A 27 16.05 -8.55 -4.27
C LEU A 27 14.80 -9.34 -3.84
N TYR A 28 13.83 -9.46 -4.75
CA TYR A 28 12.48 -9.96 -4.45
C TYR A 28 12.45 -11.39 -3.87
N ASP A 29 13.29 -12.31 -4.36
CA ASP A 29 13.34 -13.68 -3.83
C ASP A 29 13.75 -13.71 -2.36
N LYS A 30 14.72 -12.86 -2.00
CA LYS A 30 15.20 -12.69 -0.62
C LYS A 30 14.18 -11.98 0.25
N ALA A 31 13.48 -10.99 -0.30
CA ALA A 31 12.40 -10.29 0.39
C ALA A 31 11.26 -11.24 0.75
N VAL A 32 10.78 -12.05 -0.21
CA VAL A 32 9.70 -13.03 0.02
C VAL A 32 10.10 -14.03 1.09
N SER A 33 11.33 -14.52 1.08
CA SER A 33 11.82 -15.41 2.15
C SER A 33 11.79 -14.74 3.52
N THR A 34 12.20 -13.47 3.61
CA THR A 34 12.28 -12.73 4.87
C THR A 34 10.89 -12.38 5.41
N LEU A 35 9.94 -12.02 4.52
CA LEU A 35 8.56 -11.73 4.89
C LEU A 35 7.79 -12.97 5.35
N LYS A 36 8.07 -14.14 4.77
CA LYS A 36 7.51 -15.41 5.26
C LYS A 36 7.95 -15.73 6.68
N GLU A 37 9.24 -15.52 6.97
CA GLU A 37 9.79 -15.69 8.32
C GLU A 37 9.13 -14.71 9.31
N ALA A 38 8.86 -13.46 8.91
CA ALA A 38 8.11 -12.52 9.74
C ALA A 38 6.69 -13.01 10.08
N VAL A 39 5.98 -13.58 9.10
CA VAL A 39 4.64 -14.16 9.27
C VAL A 39 4.66 -15.38 10.18
N GLU A 40 5.67 -16.25 10.06
CA GLU A 40 5.84 -17.40 10.95
C GLU A 40 6.01 -16.96 12.41
N VAL A 41 6.81 -15.94 12.67
CA VAL A 41 6.98 -15.39 14.03
C VAL A 41 5.70 -14.74 14.54
N LEU A 42 4.95 -14.03 13.69
CA LEU A 42 3.65 -13.44 14.07
C LEU A 42 2.61 -14.51 14.44
N LYS A 43 2.61 -15.66 13.75
CA LYS A 43 1.71 -16.78 14.11
C LYS A 43 1.98 -17.26 15.53
N ILE A 44 3.24 -17.37 15.94
CA ILE A 44 3.60 -17.78 17.31
C ILE A 44 3.10 -16.74 18.34
N VAL A 45 3.25 -15.45 18.04
CA VAL A 45 2.83 -14.36 18.94
C VAL A 45 1.32 -14.34 19.16
N PHE A 46 0.53 -14.53 18.10
CA PHE A 46 -0.91 -14.26 18.12
C PHE A 46 -1.81 -15.50 18.17
N ILE A 47 -1.34 -16.63 17.66
CA ILE A 47 -2.14 -17.86 17.59
C ILE A 47 -1.84 -18.75 18.81
N ASN A 48 -0.79 -18.46 19.60
CA ASN A 48 -0.29 -19.35 20.66
C ASN A 48 -0.11 -20.79 20.17
N ASP A 49 0.13 -20.95 18.87
CA ASP A 49 0.45 -22.26 18.31
C ASP A 49 1.74 -22.71 19.00
N ARG A 50 1.76 -23.95 19.50
CA ARG A 50 3.03 -24.57 19.94
C ARG A 50 4.03 -24.34 18.82
N GLU A 51 5.26 -23.92 19.17
CA GLU A 51 6.33 -23.72 18.19
C GLU A 51 6.23 -24.84 17.14
N PRO A 52 5.87 -24.52 15.88
CA PRO A 52 5.64 -25.57 14.91
C PRO A 52 6.92 -26.39 14.82
N ASP A 53 6.82 -27.72 14.90
CA ASP A 53 7.97 -28.62 14.84
C ASP A 53 8.83 -28.26 13.61
N GLY A 54 9.92 -27.53 13.84
CA GLY A 54 10.73 -26.91 12.77
C GLY A 54 10.92 -25.39 12.83
N CYS A 55 10.40 -24.69 13.84
CA CYS A 55 10.63 -23.24 13.99
C CYS A 55 12.13 -22.96 14.21
N ARG A 56 12.76 -22.32 13.22
CA ARG A 56 14.15 -21.87 13.33
C ARG A 56 14.24 -20.81 14.42
N SER A 57 15.30 -20.86 15.23
CA SER A 57 15.46 -19.89 16.32
C SER A 57 15.43 -18.44 15.79
N ILE A 58 14.77 -17.55 16.52
CA ILE A 58 14.64 -16.13 16.16
C ILE A 58 15.98 -15.45 15.81
N PRO A 59 17.08 -15.68 16.57
CA PRO A 59 18.39 -15.13 16.21
C PRO A 59 18.87 -15.59 14.83
N LEU A 60 18.57 -16.84 14.45
CA LEU A 60 18.94 -17.40 13.15
C LEU A 60 18.14 -16.77 12.00
N LEU A 61 16.84 -16.51 12.19
CA LEU A 61 16.00 -15.82 11.21
C LEU A 61 16.52 -14.40 10.94
N LEU A 62 16.78 -13.65 12.02
CA LEU A 62 17.33 -12.30 11.93
C LEU A 62 18.72 -12.28 11.29
N HIS A 63 19.58 -13.25 11.62
CA HIS A 63 20.90 -13.38 11.03
C HIS A 63 20.81 -13.67 9.51
N ASN A 64 19.92 -14.57 9.08
CA ASN A 64 19.72 -14.87 7.66
C ASN A 64 19.16 -13.66 6.89
N ALA A 65 18.23 -12.93 7.49
CA ALA A 65 17.69 -11.70 6.93
C ALA A 65 18.78 -10.63 6.78
N PHE A 66 19.64 -10.48 7.79
CA PHE A 66 20.81 -9.61 7.72
C PHE A 66 21.77 -10.03 6.61
N LEU A 67 22.11 -11.31 6.47
CA LEU A 67 22.99 -11.79 5.38
C LEU A 67 22.37 -11.54 3.99
N ARG A 68 21.05 -11.70 3.86
CA ARG A 68 20.33 -11.37 2.63
C ARG A 68 20.47 -9.90 2.25
N MET A 69 20.49 -9.01 3.25
CA MET A 69 20.70 -7.57 3.07
C MET A 69 22.17 -7.19 2.85
N ALA A 70 23.09 -7.81 3.58
CA ALA A 70 24.51 -7.47 3.59
C ALA A 70 25.25 -8.01 2.36
N MET A 71 24.77 -9.10 1.75
CA MET A 71 25.37 -9.69 0.57
C MET A 71 24.46 -9.52 -0.65
N PRO A 72 24.59 -8.42 -1.42
CA PRO A 72 23.92 -8.32 -2.71
C PRO A 72 24.51 -9.38 -3.63
N ALA A 73 23.67 -10.27 -4.14
CA ALA A 73 24.07 -11.07 -5.29
C ALA A 73 24.12 -10.09 -6.46
N MET A 74 25.32 -9.67 -6.87
CA MET A 74 25.51 -8.96 -8.13
C MET A 74 25.08 -9.91 -9.24
N VAL A 75 23.83 -9.78 -9.69
CA VAL A 75 23.41 -10.38 -10.95
C VAL A 75 23.82 -9.38 -12.04
N LEU A 76 24.79 -9.81 -12.85
CA LEU A 76 25.36 -9.09 -13.98
C LEU A 76 24.28 -8.49 -14.90
N GLY A 77 24.35 -7.18 -15.11
CA GLY A 77 24.06 -6.57 -16.41
C GLY A 77 22.64 -6.12 -16.75
N GLN A 78 21.67 -6.16 -15.83
CA GLN A 78 20.39 -5.47 -16.03
C GLN A 78 20.22 -4.38 -14.97
N GLU A 79 20.23 -3.11 -15.41
CA GLU A 79 19.72 -2.00 -14.60
C GLU A 79 18.31 -2.41 -14.12
N PRO A 80 18.10 -2.63 -12.81
CA PRO A 80 16.83 -3.09 -12.31
C PRO A 80 15.79 -2.01 -12.59
N TYR A 81 14.62 -2.41 -13.10
CA TYR A 81 13.44 -1.54 -13.14
C TYR A 81 13.24 -0.96 -11.73
N ARG A 82 13.55 0.34 -11.59
CA ARG A 82 13.59 1.02 -10.30
C ARG A 82 12.18 1.47 -9.96
N ALA A 83 11.37 0.55 -9.43
CA ALA A 83 10.12 0.92 -8.78
C ALA A 83 10.49 1.77 -7.55
N SER A 84 10.04 3.03 -7.53
CA SER A 84 10.14 3.88 -6.35
C SER A 84 8.85 3.73 -5.55
N VAL A 85 9.01 3.18 -4.34
CA VAL A 85 7.97 3.18 -3.32
C VAL A 85 8.15 4.46 -2.53
N GLU A 86 7.10 5.27 -2.46
CA GLU A 86 7.09 6.48 -1.65
C GLU A 86 6.15 6.26 -0.48
N LEU A 87 6.69 6.37 0.73
CA LEU A 87 5.92 6.29 1.94
C LEU A 87 5.26 7.64 2.16
N ILE A 88 3.93 7.67 2.16
CA ILE A 88 3.19 8.84 2.63
C ILE A 88 2.93 8.62 4.11
N ALA A 89 3.47 9.51 4.94
CA ALA A 89 3.16 9.57 6.36
C ALA A 89 1.67 9.88 6.57
N HIS A 90 1.21 9.99 7.82
CA HIS A 90 -0.14 10.49 8.11
C HIS A 90 0.02 11.85 8.80
N ASP A 91 0.38 12.88 8.04
CA ASP A 91 0.52 14.26 8.52
C ASP A 91 -0.27 15.27 7.67
N GLU A 92 -0.20 16.55 8.04
CA GLU A 92 -0.93 17.62 7.35
C GLU A 92 -0.48 17.85 5.90
N GLN A 93 0.65 17.26 5.46
CA GLN A 93 1.20 17.40 4.10
C GLN A 93 0.91 16.18 3.19
N ASP A 94 0.13 15.21 3.65
CA ASP A 94 -0.27 14.02 2.89
C ASP A 94 -0.85 14.38 1.51
N PHE A 95 -1.70 15.41 1.48
CA PHE A 95 -2.44 15.80 0.29
C PHE A 95 -1.52 16.39 -0.78
N GLU A 96 -0.63 17.32 -0.44
CA GLU A 96 0.30 17.91 -1.41
C GLU A 96 1.26 16.87 -1.97
N SER A 97 1.72 15.93 -1.13
CA SER A 97 2.61 14.86 -1.56
C SER A 97 1.91 13.93 -2.55
N ILE A 98 0.66 13.56 -2.29
CA ILE A 98 -0.09 12.70 -3.20
C ILE A 98 -0.56 13.44 -4.45
N GLN A 99 -0.96 14.71 -4.35
CA GLN A 99 -1.28 15.54 -5.50
C GLN A 99 -0.06 15.66 -6.41
N ARG A 100 1.13 15.88 -5.83
CA ARG A 100 2.40 15.84 -6.56
C ARG A 100 2.59 14.49 -7.26
N ILE A 101 2.42 13.35 -6.57
CA ILE A 101 2.55 12.01 -7.18
C ILE A 101 1.51 11.75 -8.28
N LEU A 102 0.28 12.23 -8.11
CA LEU A 102 -0.80 12.10 -9.09
C LEU A 102 -0.48 12.92 -10.35
N LEU A 103 -0.03 14.16 -10.18
CA LEU A 103 0.24 15.13 -11.24
C LEU A 103 1.62 14.99 -11.89
N THR A 104 2.59 14.35 -11.23
CA THR A 104 3.93 14.18 -11.80
C THR A 104 3.87 13.17 -12.94
N ASN A 105 3.87 13.69 -14.17
CA ASN A 105 4.11 12.93 -15.41
C ASN A 105 5.57 12.47 -15.45
N SER A 106 5.91 11.48 -14.63
CA SER A 106 7.21 10.82 -14.72
C SER A 106 7.06 9.52 -15.50
N ASN A 107 8.05 9.19 -16.33
CA ASN A 107 8.18 7.86 -16.93
C ASN A 107 8.47 6.75 -15.90
N ARG A 108 8.49 7.06 -14.60
CA ARG A 108 8.69 6.10 -13.51
C ARG A 108 7.32 5.67 -12.99
N SER A 109 7.17 4.38 -12.75
CA SER A 109 6.00 3.87 -12.06
C SER A 109 6.13 4.12 -10.57
N PHE A 110 5.41 5.12 -10.07
CA PHE A 110 5.29 5.42 -8.66
C PHE A 110 4.17 4.60 -8.03
N PHE A 111 4.48 3.99 -6.88
CA PHE A 111 3.53 3.24 -6.08
C PHE A 111 3.50 3.86 -4.68
N PRO A 112 2.60 4.84 -4.45
CA PRO A 112 2.43 5.40 -3.13
C PRO A 112 1.96 4.29 -2.19
N LEU A 113 2.62 4.11 -1.06
CA LEU A 113 2.14 3.25 0.02
C LEU A 113 1.74 4.13 1.18
N ARG A 114 0.48 3.99 1.61
CA ARG A 114 -0.01 4.62 2.84
C ARG A 114 0.10 3.60 3.96
N MET A 115 0.83 3.94 5.01
CA MET A 115 0.90 3.15 6.23
C MET A 115 0.15 3.88 7.33
N GLU A 116 -0.89 3.25 7.86
CA GLU A 116 -1.62 3.80 8.99
C GLU A 116 -1.31 3.03 10.26
N SER A 117 -1.18 3.77 11.35
CA SER A 117 -1.15 3.20 12.69
C SER A 117 -2.54 2.68 13.03
N ILE A 118 -2.76 1.38 12.83
CA ILE A 118 -3.97 0.72 13.30
C ILE A 118 -3.86 0.60 14.83
N GLU A 119 -4.52 1.49 15.56
CA GLU A 119 -4.61 1.38 17.01
C GLU A 119 -5.32 0.08 17.41
N ARG A 120 -4.69 -0.71 18.29
CA ARG A 120 -5.21 -2.04 18.72
C ARG A 120 -6.64 -1.98 19.28
N ASN A 121 -7.07 -0.84 19.81
CA ASN A 121 -8.39 -0.68 20.43
C ASN A 121 -9.49 -0.26 19.44
N ALA A 122 -9.13 0.18 18.22
CA ALA A 122 -10.08 0.63 17.20
C ALA A 122 -10.65 -0.51 16.33
N ILE A 123 -10.13 -1.74 16.50
CA ILE A 123 -10.48 -2.95 15.74
C ILE A 123 -11.95 -3.37 15.95
N LEU A 124 -12.57 -2.98 17.05
CA LEU A 124 -13.85 -3.55 17.49
C LEU A 124 -15.09 -2.75 17.08
N SER A 125 -15.00 -1.52 16.54
CA SER A 125 -16.23 -0.73 16.34
C SER A 125 -16.46 -0.01 15.02
N LYS A 126 -15.47 0.31 14.15
CA LYS A 126 -15.78 1.14 12.95
C LYS A 126 -14.72 1.25 11.83
N GLN A 127 -13.66 0.43 11.80
CA GLN A 127 -12.55 0.61 10.83
C GLN A 127 -12.67 -0.25 9.55
N THR A 128 -13.68 0.02 8.72
CA THR A 128 -13.76 -0.54 7.35
C THR A 128 -12.77 0.13 6.40
N TRP A 129 -12.48 1.41 6.55
CA TRP A 129 -11.58 2.11 5.63
C TRP A 129 -10.10 1.69 5.77
N GLY A 130 -9.63 1.36 6.98
CA GLY A 130 -8.29 0.79 7.17
C GLY A 130 -8.09 -0.52 6.38
N ALA A 131 -9.15 -1.32 6.24
CA ALA A 131 -9.14 -2.50 5.38
C ALA A 131 -8.96 -2.13 3.90
N SER A 132 -9.52 -1.01 3.44
CA SER A 132 -9.33 -0.54 2.06
C SER A 132 -7.87 -0.21 1.75
N ILE A 133 -7.14 0.39 2.70
CA ILE A 133 -5.70 0.71 2.56
C ILE A 133 -4.87 -0.57 2.52
N VAL A 134 -5.18 -1.54 3.39
CA VAL A 134 -4.51 -2.84 3.37
C VAL A 134 -4.74 -3.56 2.04
N ILE A 135 -5.97 -3.56 1.53
CA ILE A 135 -6.33 -4.16 0.23
C ILE A 135 -5.61 -3.43 -0.91
N TYR A 136 -5.54 -2.10 -0.88
CA TYR A 136 -4.79 -1.29 -1.84
C TYR A 136 -3.30 -1.66 -1.83
N ASN A 137 -2.66 -1.69 -0.66
CA ASN A 137 -1.25 -2.06 -0.53
C ASN A 137 -0.98 -3.49 -1.03
N MET A 138 -1.91 -4.43 -0.78
CA MET A 138 -1.83 -5.78 -1.33
C MET A 138 -1.94 -5.80 -2.86
N ALA A 139 -2.80 -4.95 -3.45
CA ALA A 139 -2.91 -4.79 -4.89
C ALA A 139 -1.61 -4.29 -5.50
N VAL A 140 -1.01 -3.25 -4.91
CA VAL A 140 0.32 -2.71 -5.29
C VAL A 140 1.38 -3.81 -5.25
N ALA A 141 1.44 -4.59 -4.16
CA ALA A 141 2.38 -5.70 -4.05
C ALA A 141 2.21 -6.74 -5.19
N LYS A 142 0.96 -7.04 -5.60
CA LYS A 142 0.70 -7.93 -6.74
C LYS A 142 1.20 -7.34 -8.06
N VAL A 143 1.05 -6.04 -8.28
CA VAL A 143 1.61 -5.37 -9.48
C VAL A 143 3.14 -5.48 -9.50
N LEU A 144 3.80 -5.27 -8.35
CA LEU A 144 5.26 -5.39 -8.24
C LEU A 144 5.74 -6.82 -8.50
N ILE A 145 5.05 -7.83 -7.96
CA ILE A 145 5.34 -9.24 -8.23
C ILE A 145 5.10 -9.59 -9.71
N ALA A 146 4.05 -9.04 -10.33
CA ALA A 146 3.80 -9.23 -11.75
C ALA A 146 4.98 -8.71 -12.58
N ARG A 147 5.50 -7.53 -12.25
CA ARG A 147 6.61 -6.88 -12.97
C ARG A 147 7.95 -7.60 -12.82
N SER A 148 8.19 -8.28 -11.71
CA SER A 148 9.42 -9.06 -11.50
C SER A 148 9.34 -10.49 -12.05
N SER A 149 8.14 -10.97 -12.38
CA SER A 149 7.93 -12.30 -12.94
C SER A 149 8.39 -12.39 -14.40
N LYS A 150 9.12 -13.47 -14.74
CA LYS A 150 9.47 -13.80 -16.13
C LYS A 150 8.41 -14.64 -16.85
N ASN A 151 7.43 -15.17 -16.12
CA ASN A 151 6.42 -16.08 -16.69
C ASN A 151 5.15 -15.30 -17.09
N PRO A 152 4.80 -15.23 -18.39
CA PRO A 152 3.68 -14.40 -18.88
C PRO A 152 2.32 -14.78 -18.29
N ARG A 153 2.07 -16.09 -18.07
CA ARG A 153 0.81 -16.55 -17.44
C ARG A 153 0.71 -16.08 -15.99
N LYS A 154 1.82 -16.06 -15.26
CA LYS A 154 1.87 -15.52 -13.89
C LYS A 154 1.69 -14.00 -13.88
N ILE A 155 2.32 -13.28 -14.82
CA ILE A 155 2.16 -11.82 -14.96
C ILE A 155 0.68 -11.48 -15.14
N GLU A 156 0.00 -12.13 -16.08
CA GLU A 156 -1.42 -11.90 -16.33
C GLU A 156 -2.29 -12.24 -15.12
N SER A 157 -2.03 -13.38 -14.47
CA SER A 157 -2.74 -13.80 -13.26
C SER A 157 -2.58 -12.78 -12.12
N PHE A 158 -1.37 -12.31 -11.86
CA PHE A 158 -1.10 -11.30 -10.84
C PHE A 158 -1.75 -9.96 -11.18
N ASN A 159 -1.72 -9.52 -12.44
CA ASN A 159 -2.40 -8.30 -12.88
C ASN A 159 -3.92 -8.39 -12.69
N ARG A 160 -4.54 -9.52 -13.06
CA ARG A 160 -5.98 -9.74 -12.81
C ARG A 160 -6.32 -9.75 -11.33
N CYS A 161 -5.45 -10.32 -10.49
CA CYS A 161 -5.62 -10.31 -9.04
C CYS A 161 -5.49 -8.90 -8.46
N ALA A 162 -4.46 -8.14 -8.86
CA ALA A 162 -4.26 -6.75 -8.47
C ALA A 162 -5.47 -5.88 -8.85
N LEU A 163 -5.98 -6.04 -10.07
CA LEU A 163 -7.16 -5.32 -10.55
C LEU A 163 -8.39 -5.55 -9.65
N ARG A 164 -8.66 -6.79 -9.25
CA ARG A 164 -9.77 -7.11 -8.32
C ARG A 164 -9.59 -6.45 -6.97
N LEU A 165 -8.36 -6.42 -6.45
CA LEU A 165 -8.05 -5.80 -5.17
C LEU A 165 -8.21 -4.27 -5.23
N PHE A 166 -7.75 -3.60 -6.29
CA PHE A 166 -8.00 -2.16 -6.46
C PHE A 166 -9.50 -1.83 -6.51
N VAL A 167 -10.29 -2.60 -7.27
CA VAL A 167 -11.75 -2.42 -7.32
C VAL A 167 -12.40 -2.64 -5.94
N MET A 168 -11.95 -3.65 -5.19
CA MET A 168 -12.47 -3.92 -3.85
C MET A 168 -12.13 -2.79 -2.86
N SER A 169 -10.88 -2.31 -2.88
CA SER A 169 -10.45 -1.17 -2.07
C SER A 169 -11.32 0.06 -2.37
N ARG A 170 -11.50 0.38 -3.66
CA ARG A 170 -12.33 1.50 -4.12
C ARG A 170 -13.79 1.41 -3.66
N LYS A 171 -14.40 0.23 -3.70
CA LYS A 171 -15.78 0.03 -3.21
C LYS A 171 -15.91 0.32 -1.73
N ILE A 172 -14.97 -0.18 -0.91
CA ILE A 172 -14.95 0.06 0.54
C ILE A 172 -14.77 1.55 0.83
N VAL A 173 -13.87 2.22 0.09
CA VAL A 173 -13.66 3.67 0.20
C VAL A 173 -14.94 4.43 -0.14
N HIS A 174 -15.65 4.04 -1.20
CA HIS A 174 -16.88 4.70 -1.63
C HIS A 174 -18.00 4.58 -0.58
N GLU A 175 -18.25 3.36 -0.07
CA GLU A 175 -19.23 3.13 1.00
C GLU A 175 -18.92 3.97 2.25
N TYR A 176 -17.63 4.12 2.59
CA TYR A 176 -17.22 4.90 3.75
C TYR A 176 -17.25 6.42 3.49
N SER A 177 -17.04 6.86 2.24
CA SER A 177 -17.15 8.28 1.88
C SER A 177 -18.57 8.81 2.09
N GLU A 178 -19.60 8.04 1.74
CA GLU A 178 -21.00 8.43 1.98
C GLU A 178 -21.28 8.60 3.48
N GLN A 179 -20.70 7.76 4.33
CA GLN A 179 -20.83 7.90 5.78
C GLN A 179 -20.12 9.17 6.28
N CYS A 180 -18.91 9.44 5.81
CA CYS A 180 -18.17 10.66 6.19
C CYS A 180 -18.89 11.94 5.75
N GLU A 181 -19.54 11.94 4.58
CA GLU A 181 -20.39 13.06 4.14
C GLU A 181 -21.57 13.30 5.08
N GLN A 182 -22.25 12.23 5.52
CA GLN A 182 -23.36 12.33 6.48
C GLN A 182 -22.89 12.86 7.84
N GLU A 183 -21.72 12.42 8.30
CA GLU A 183 -21.09 12.86 9.56
C GLU A 183 -20.42 14.24 9.44
N ARG A 184 -20.34 14.82 8.23
CA ARG A 184 -19.61 16.06 7.90
C ARG A 184 -18.13 16.04 8.31
N ASP A 185 -17.51 14.85 8.26
CA ASP A 185 -16.08 14.66 8.53
C ASP A 185 -15.27 14.88 7.24
N TYR A 186 -15.19 16.15 6.79
CA TYR A 186 -14.56 16.52 5.53
C TYR A 186 -13.06 16.21 5.47
N ALA A 187 -12.37 16.24 6.61
CA ALA A 187 -10.95 15.89 6.68
C ALA A 187 -10.74 14.41 6.34
N ARG A 188 -11.54 13.52 6.92
CA ARG A 188 -11.48 12.09 6.59
C ARG A 188 -11.99 11.81 5.19
N LEU A 189 -13.04 12.50 4.75
CA LEU A 189 -13.56 12.40 3.39
C LEU A 189 -12.47 12.70 2.34
N GLN A 190 -11.70 13.77 2.54
CA GLN A 190 -10.58 14.12 1.66
C GLN A 190 -9.54 12.99 1.58
N GLN A 191 -9.20 12.35 2.70
CA GLN A 191 -8.27 11.20 2.72
C GLN A 191 -8.83 10.00 1.96
N LEU A 192 -10.14 9.73 2.06
CA LEU A 192 -10.80 8.64 1.33
C LEU A 192 -10.77 8.87 -0.18
N HIS A 193 -11.14 10.07 -0.63
CA HIS A 193 -11.07 10.40 -2.06
C HIS A 193 -9.65 10.27 -2.61
N LEU A 194 -8.64 10.58 -1.80
CA LEU A 194 -7.24 10.40 -2.15
C LEU A 194 -6.88 8.93 -2.41
N VAL A 195 -7.26 8.03 -1.51
CA VAL A 195 -7.07 6.58 -1.69
C VAL A 195 -7.85 6.07 -2.90
N SER A 196 -9.05 6.62 -3.14
CA SER A 196 -9.86 6.30 -4.32
C SER A 196 -9.15 6.68 -5.62
N CYS A 197 -8.63 7.92 -5.72
CA CYS A 197 -7.87 8.40 -6.87
C CYS A 197 -6.63 7.55 -7.14
N LEU A 198 -5.87 7.21 -6.10
CA LEU A 198 -4.71 6.34 -6.22
C LEU A 198 -5.09 4.94 -6.72
N SER A 199 -6.18 4.38 -6.21
CA SER A 199 -6.69 3.07 -6.65
C SER A 199 -7.13 3.10 -8.10
N MET A 200 -7.91 4.11 -8.51
CA MET A 200 -8.39 4.29 -9.88
C MET A 200 -7.25 4.52 -10.88
N LYS A 201 -6.21 5.29 -10.53
CA LYS A 201 -5.04 5.49 -11.38
C LYS A 201 -4.30 4.17 -11.68
N GLN A 202 -4.15 3.32 -10.67
CA GLN A 202 -3.51 2.00 -10.84
C GLN A 202 -4.44 1.01 -11.57
N GLU A 203 -5.75 1.07 -11.31
CA GLU A 203 -6.78 0.32 -12.03
C GLU A 203 -6.72 0.64 -13.54
N LEU A 204 -6.62 1.92 -13.90
CA LEU A 204 -6.49 2.39 -15.28
C LEU A 204 -5.27 1.80 -16.00
N ASP A 205 -4.07 1.88 -15.39
CA ASP A 205 -2.83 1.30 -15.94
C ASP A 205 -2.97 -0.21 -16.20
N LEU A 206 -3.60 -0.94 -15.27
CA LEU A 206 -3.84 -2.37 -15.42
C LEU A 206 -4.87 -2.69 -16.51
N LEU A 207 -5.96 -1.91 -16.61
CA LEU A 207 -6.99 -2.10 -17.63
C LEU A 207 -6.42 -1.88 -19.03
N PHE A 208 -5.57 -0.86 -19.23
CA PHE A 208 -4.85 -0.65 -20.48
C PHE A 208 -3.95 -1.84 -20.83
N ARG A 209 -3.16 -2.34 -19.87
CA ARG A 209 -2.29 -3.51 -20.09
C ARG A 209 -3.04 -4.79 -20.40
N LEU A 210 -4.25 -4.94 -19.89
CA LEU A 210 -5.12 -6.09 -20.13
C LEU A 210 -6.00 -5.90 -21.39
N GLY A 211 -5.88 -4.78 -22.10
CA GLY A 211 -6.68 -4.48 -23.29
C GLY A 211 -8.15 -4.21 -23.02
N GLN A 212 -8.53 -3.88 -21.77
CA GLN A 212 -9.93 -3.65 -21.37
C GLN A 212 -10.33 -2.18 -21.51
N LEU A 213 -10.31 -1.66 -22.74
CA LEU A 213 -10.45 -0.23 -23.02
C LEU A 213 -11.78 0.38 -22.58
N SER A 214 -12.91 -0.34 -22.73
CA SER A 214 -14.23 0.15 -22.27
C SER A 214 -14.23 0.45 -20.78
N LYS A 215 -13.71 -0.49 -19.97
CA LYS A 215 -13.61 -0.32 -18.52
C LYS A 215 -12.60 0.75 -18.15
N ALA A 216 -11.50 0.87 -18.90
CA ALA A 216 -10.53 1.92 -18.67
C ALA A 216 -11.17 3.31 -18.83
N GLN A 217 -12.03 3.49 -19.84
CA GLN A 217 -12.79 4.72 -20.02
C GLN A 217 -13.73 4.99 -18.84
N GLU A 218 -14.53 4.01 -18.44
CA GLU A 218 -15.44 4.14 -17.27
C GLU A 218 -14.69 4.51 -15.98
N THR A 219 -13.54 3.87 -15.74
CA THR A 219 -12.67 4.17 -14.59
C THR A 219 -12.06 5.57 -14.70
N TYR A 220 -11.70 6.02 -15.90
CA TYR A 220 -11.16 7.37 -16.14
C TYR A 220 -12.21 8.45 -15.87
N ASP A 221 -13.43 8.28 -16.37
CA ASP A 221 -14.53 9.23 -16.13
C ASP A 221 -14.86 9.31 -14.63
N SER A 222 -14.87 8.16 -13.94
CA SER A 222 -15.03 8.11 -12.49
C SER A 222 -13.91 8.83 -11.75
N LEU A 223 -12.66 8.71 -12.21
CA LEU A 223 -11.51 9.39 -11.62
C LEU A 223 -11.63 10.91 -11.75
N LEU A 224 -12.06 11.42 -12.91
CA LEU A 224 -12.29 12.85 -13.12
C LEU A 224 -13.35 13.40 -12.16
N HIS A 225 -14.43 12.66 -11.93
CA HIS A 225 -15.46 13.05 -10.96
C HIS A 225 -14.92 13.14 -9.53
N VAL A 226 -14.10 12.18 -9.10
CA VAL A 226 -13.50 12.21 -7.75
C VAL A 226 -12.51 13.37 -7.60
N ILE A 227 -11.71 13.65 -8.64
CA ILE A 227 -10.77 14.78 -8.63
C ILE A 227 -11.52 16.11 -8.51
N ALA A 228 -12.60 16.31 -9.29
CA ALA A 228 -13.43 17.51 -9.20
C ALA A 228 -14.03 17.69 -7.80
N ALA A 229 -14.55 16.62 -7.19
CA ALA A 229 -15.08 16.67 -5.83
C ALA A 229 -14.00 17.07 -4.80
N MET A 230 -12.77 16.59 -4.96
CA MET A 230 -11.64 16.98 -4.11
C MET A 230 -11.26 18.46 -4.25
N GLU A 231 -11.31 19.02 -5.46
CA GLU A 231 -11.06 20.45 -5.71
C GLU A 231 -12.13 21.31 -5.02
N ASP A 232 -13.41 20.94 -5.13
CA ASP A 232 -14.51 21.62 -4.46
C ASP A 232 -14.36 21.60 -2.93
N MET A 233 -13.98 20.46 -2.35
CA MET A 233 -13.69 20.35 -0.92
C MET A 233 -12.49 21.19 -0.49
N GLY A 234 -11.43 21.25 -1.30
CA GLY A 234 -10.28 22.12 -1.05
C GLY A 234 -10.70 23.59 -0.98
N ASN A 235 -11.55 24.03 -1.92
CA ASN A 235 -12.09 25.39 -1.92
C ASN A 235 -12.95 25.68 -0.68
N LEU A 236 -13.73 24.71 -0.21
CA LEU A 236 -14.52 24.83 1.03
C LEU A 236 -13.64 24.97 2.29
N LEU A 237 -12.55 24.21 2.38
CA LEU A 237 -11.67 24.20 3.55
C LEU A 237 -10.74 25.42 3.61
N TYR A 238 -10.27 25.91 2.46
CA TYR A 238 -9.24 26.96 2.38
C TYR A 238 -9.74 28.30 1.82
N GLY A 239 -10.84 28.32 1.06
CA GLY A 239 -11.38 29.51 0.39
C GLY A 239 -11.90 30.60 1.33
N GLY A 240 -12.20 30.26 2.59
CA GLY A 240 -12.60 31.23 3.62
C GLY A 240 -11.48 32.16 4.10
N LYS A 241 -10.21 31.87 3.79
CA LYS A 241 -9.06 32.68 4.25
C LYS A 241 -8.58 33.72 3.24
N CYS A 242 -8.97 33.63 1.96
CA CYS A 242 -8.48 34.55 0.94
C CYS A 242 -9.30 35.83 0.74
N SER A 243 -10.53 35.94 1.27
CA SER A 243 -11.32 37.19 1.13
C SER A 243 -11.12 38.21 2.27
N ALA A 244 -10.46 37.85 3.37
CA ALA A 244 -10.26 38.74 4.52
C ALA A 244 -8.94 39.54 4.49
N ALA A 245 -8.06 39.30 3.51
CA ALA A 245 -6.78 40.02 3.37
C ALA A 245 -6.82 41.14 2.32
N ALA A 246 -8.00 41.47 1.79
CA ALA A 246 -8.20 42.50 0.76
C ALA A 246 -9.14 43.64 1.20
N ALA A 247 -9.41 43.79 2.49
CA ALA A 247 -10.19 44.88 3.07
C ALA A 247 -9.37 45.67 4.10
#